data_AF-A0A7W1B1T1-F1
#
_entry.id   AF-A0A7W1B1T1-F1
#
_cell.length_a   1.000
_cell.length_b   1.000
_cell.length_c   1.000
_cell.angle_alpha   90.00
_cell.angle_beta   90.00
_cell.angle_gamma   90.00
#
_symmetry.space_group_name_H-M   'P 1'
#
loop_
_entity.id
_entity.type
_entity.pdbx_description
1 polymer ?
#
loop_
_entity_poly.entity_id
_entity_poly.type
_entity_poly.pdbx_seq_one_letter_code
_entity_poly.pdbx_strand_id
1 'polypeptide(L)'
;YRADLCIIGTRRLVEYDGDVHRDAAQRSRDLERERRLQRLGWQRFGYTSRVLLRNAASVLRDADDALARPHEPGRIRPWHAAVAESVATAAGRAALRTRWARRAVHG
;
A
#
# COMPACT_ATOMS: atom_id res chain seq x y z
N TYR A 1 -4.82 12.32 -13.75
CA TYR A 1 -5.41 11.57 -12.62
C TYR A 1 -4.32 11.39 -11.58
N ARG A 2 -4.64 11.44 -10.28
CA ARG A 2 -3.64 11.29 -9.21
C ARG A 2 -3.87 9.95 -8.51
N ALA A 3 -2.94 9.02 -8.71
CA ALA A 3 -2.85 7.77 -7.98
C ALA A 3 -1.60 7.84 -7.07
N ASP A 4 -1.52 6.99 -6.05
CA ASP A 4 -0.29 6.86 -5.28
C ASP A 4 0.81 6.18 -6.11
N LEU A 5 0.41 5.20 -6.93
CA LEU A 5 1.33 4.52 -7.85
C LEU A 5 0.63 4.12 -9.15
N CYS A 6 1.38 4.17 -10.25
CA CYS A 6 0.95 3.71 -11.57
C CYS A 6 1.93 2.65 -12.07
N ILE A 7 1.44 1.47 -12.43
CA ILE A 7 2.30 0.40 -12.94
C ILE A 7 2.56 0.67 -14.42
N ILE A 8 3.76 1.15 -14.73
CA ILE A 8 4.18 1.51 -16.09
C ILE A 8 4.02 0.31 -17.04
N GLY A 9 3.54 0.57 -18.26
CA GLY A 9 3.25 -0.46 -19.25
C GLY A 9 1.89 -1.15 -19.07
N THR A 10 1.13 -0.76 -18.05
CA THR A 10 -0.22 -1.30 -17.77
C THR A 10 -1.23 -0.17 -17.63
N ARG A 11 -2.53 -0.51 -17.60
CA ARG A 11 -3.60 0.43 -17.22
C ARG A 11 -4.01 0.27 -15.75
N ARG A 12 -3.05 -0.02 -14.86
CA ARG A 12 -3.32 -0.28 -13.43
C ARG A 12 -2.80 0.87 -12.55
N LEU A 13 -3.72 1.37 -11.71
CA LEU A 13 -3.48 2.42 -10.72
C LEU A 13 -3.65 1.83 -9.33
N VAL A 14 -2.68 2.08 -8.46
CA VAL A 14 -2.65 1.61 -7.08
C VAL A 14 -2.91 2.77 -6.15
N GLU A 15 -3.79 2.56 -5.18
CA GLU A 15 -4.17 3.54 -4.18
C GLU A 15 -4.14 2.95 -2.78
N TYR A 16 -3.62 3.72 -1.85
CA TYR A 16 -3.74 3.45 -0.44
C TYR A 16 -5.08 3.97 0.08
N ASP A 17 -5.98 3.05 0.36
CA ASP A 17 -7.30 3.35 0.92
C ASP A 17 -7.15 3.40 2.45
N GLY A 18 -6.88 4.60 2.98
CA GLY A 18 -6.86 4.83 4.42
C GLY A 18 -8.22 4.55 5.07
N ASP A 19 -8.22 4.12 6.33
CA ASP A 19 -9.41 3.80 7.13
C ASP A 19 -10.15 5.08 7.60
N VAL A 20 -10.56 5.95 6.67
CA VAL A 20 -11.28 7.19 6.97
C VAL A 20 -12.77 7.01 6.71
N HIS A 21 -13.62 7.47 7.63
CA HIS A 21 -15.07 7.51 7.44
C HIS A 21 -15.42 8.45 6.28
N ARG A 22 -15.94 7.89 5.18
CA ARG A 22 -16.34 8.65 3.98
C ARG A 22 -17.71 9.29 4.20
N ASP A 23 -17.82 10.58 3.93
CA ASP A 23 -19.12 11.24 3.81
C ASP A 23 -19.79 10.91 2.45
N ALA A 24 -21.09 11.24 2.33
CA ALA A 24 -21.87 10.93 1.15
C ALA A 24 -21.39 11.67 -0.12
N ALA A 25 -20.85 12.89 0.03
CA ALA A 25 -20.35 13.67 -1.10
C ALA A 25 -19.06 13.06 -1.66
N GLN A 26 -18.17 12.60 -0.78
CA GLN A 26 -16.95 11.89 -1.15
C GLN A 26 -17.28 10.59 -1.89
N ARG A 27 -18.27 9.82 -1.40
CA ARG A 27 -18.72 8.59 -2.07
C ARG A 27 -19.20 8.85 -3.50
N SER A 28 -19.97 9.91 -3.73
CA SER A 28 -20.46 10.25 -5.08
C SER A 28 -19.32 10.59 -6.03
N ARG A 29 -18.33 11.38 -5.57
CA ARG A 29 -17.13 11.71 -6.36
C ARG A 29 -16.28 10.47 -6.66
N ASP A 30 -16.13 9.57 -5.69
CA ASP A 30 -15.40 8.31 -5.87
C ASP A 30 -16.06 7.44 -6.93
N LEU A 31 -17.40 7.35 -6.96
CA LEU A 31 -18.15 6.60 -7.97
C LEU A 31 -18.04 7.23 -9.37
N GLU A 32 -18.11 8.55 -9.48
CA GLU A 32 -17.89 9.23 -10.76
C GLU A 32 -16.48 8.99 -11.30
N ARG A 33 -15.50 9.05 -10.41
CA ARG A 33 -14.09 8.77 -10.70
C ARG A 33 -13.89 7.33 -11.17
N GLU A 34 -14.47 6.37 -10.46
CA GLU A 34 -14.39 4.95 -10.80
C GLU A 34 -15.01 4.66 -12.17
N ARG A 35 -16.21 5.21 -12.45
CA ARG A 35 -16.84 5.12 -13.78
C ARG A 35 -15.97 5.71 -14.88
N ARG A 36 -15.27 6.82 -14.61
CA ARG A 36 -14.37 7.45 -15.60
C ARG A 36 -13.16 6.57 -15.90
N LEU A 37 -12.55 5.96 -14.87
CA LEU A 37 -11.44 5.04 -15.04
C LEU A 37 -11.83 3.84 -15.88
N GLN A 38 -12.96 3.21 -15.54
CA GLN A 38 -13.49 2.06 -16.27
C GLN A 38 -13.72 2.39 -17.75
N ARG A 39 -14.35 3.53 -18.06
CA ARG A 39 -14.54 3.98 -19.46
C ARG A 39 -13.24 4.16 -20.24
N LEU A 40 -12.16 4.54 -19.56
CA LEU A 40 -10.85 4.74 -20.16
C LEU A 40 -9.99 3.45 -20.14
N GLY A 41 -10.56 2.32 -19.70
CA GLY A 41 -9.87 1.04 -19.59
C GLY A 41 -8.85 0.98 -18.44
N TRP A 42 -8.90 1.92 -17.50
CA TRP A 42 -8.07 1.91 -16.31
C TRP A 42 -8.70 1.09 -15.20
N GLN A 43 -7.86 0.35 -14.48
CA GLN A 43 -8.23 -0.45 -13.32
C GLN A 43 -7.61 0.17 -12.06
N ARG A 44 -8.43 0.37 -11.02
CA ARG A 44 -8.00 0.87 -9.71
C ARG A 44 -7.87 -0.31 -8.75
N PHE A 45 -6.74 -0.39 -8.06
CA PHE A 45 -6.46 -1.36 -7.01
C PHE A 45 -6.25 -0.61 -5.70
N GLY A 46 -7.23 -0.70 -4.80
CA GLY A 46 -7.19 -0.09 -3.47
C GLY A 46 -6.65 -1.07 -2.44
N TYR A 47 -5.66 -0.65 -1.66
CA TYR A 47 -5.11 -1.44 -0.56
C TYR A 47 -5.16 -0.66 0.75
N THR A 48 -5.67 -1.30 1.79
CA THR A 48 -5.67 -0.74 3.15
C THR A 48 -4.38 -1.10 3.88
N SER A 49 -4.10 -0.40 4.98
CA SER A 49 -2.98 -0.74 5.88
C SER A 49 -3.07 -2.20 6.36
N ARG A 50 -4.29 -2.69 6.61
CA ARG A 50 -4.54 -4.08 6.99
C ARG A 50 -4.06 -5.05 5.90
N VAL A 51 -4.34 -4.78 4.63
CA VAL A 51 -3.87 -5.62 3.52
C VAL A 51 -2.35 -5.54 3.39
N LEU A 52 -1.79 -4.33 3.38
CA LEU A 52 -0.34 -4.13 3.24
C LEU A 52 0.46 -4.81 4.37
N LEU A 53 -0.06 -4.83 5.60
CA LEU A 53 0.65 -5.40 6.75
C LEU A 53 0.37 -6.88 6.96
N ARG A 54 -0.85 -7.37 6.68
CA ARG A 54 -1.25 -8.75 7.00
C ARG A 54 -1.33 -9.68 5.80
N ASN A 55 -1.47 -9.14 4.59
CA ASN A 55 -1.66 -9.92 3.37
C ASN A 55 -0.86 -9.36 2.19
N ALA A 56 0.38 -8.91 2.44
CA ALA A 56 1.21 -8.30 1.41
C ALA A 56 1.51 -9.21 0.20
N ALA A 57 1.45 -10.53 0.41
CA ALA A 57 1.62 -11.51 -0.67
C ALA A 57 0.52 -11.40 -1.75
N SER A 58 -0.71 -11.00 -1.39
CA SER A 58 -1.76 -10.77 -2.39
C SER A 58 -1.46 -9.53 -3.24
N VAL A 59 -0.91 -8.48 -2.63
CA VAL A 59 -0.47 -7.26 -3.35
C VAL A 59 0.65 -7.58 -4.33
N LEU A 60 1.60 -8.43 -3.93
CA LEU A 60 2.64 -8.92 -4.83
C LEU A 60 2.04 -9.71 -6.01
N ARG A 61 1.07 -10.59 -5.74
CA ARG A 61 0.38 -11.35 -6.79
C ARG A 61 -0.35 -10.43 -7.76
N ASP A 62 -1.09 -9.45 -7.26
CA ASP A 62 -1.76 -8.46 -8.10
C ASP A 62 -0.77 -7.68 -8.97
N ALA A 63 0.42 -7.36 -8.45
CA ALA A 63 1.49 -6.72 -9.21
C ALA A 63 2.16 -7.67 -10.23
N ASP A 64 2.26 -8.96 -9.93
CA ASP A 64 2.75 -9.97 -10.88
C ASP A 64 1.77 -10.13 -12.05
N ASP A 65 0.47 -10.24 -11.74
CA ASP A 65 -0.63 -10.26 -12.71
C ASP A 65 -0.72 -8.93 -13.47
N ALA A 66 -0.34 -7.82 -12.82
CA ALA A 66 -0.22 -6.51 -13.44
C ALA A 66 0.72 -6.53 -14.63
N LEU A 67 1.89 -7.07 -14.39
CA LEU A 67 3.04 -7.09 -15.28
C LEU A 67 3.04 -8.30 -16.21
N ALA A 68 2.01 -9.16 -16.16
CA ALA A 68 1.94 -10.44 -16.87
C ALA A 68 3.19 -11.30 -16.65
N ARG A 69 3.74 -11.29 -15.44
CA ARG A 69 4.93 -12.06 -15.07
C ARG A 69 4.56 -13.24 -14.17
N PRO A 70 5.34 -14.33 -14.18
CA PRO A 70 5.15 -15.44 -13.24
C PRO A 70 5.21 -14.95 -11.79
N HIS A 71 4.30 -15.48 -10.98
CA HIS A 71 4.28 -15.19 -9.55
C HIS A 71 5.45 -15.88 -8.85
N GLU A 72 6.28 -15.08 -8.19
CA GLU A 72 7.46 -15.53 -7.46
C GLU A 72 7.31 -15.17 -5.98
N PRO A 73 6.82 -16.08 -5.12
CA PRO A 73 6.52 -15.78 -3.72
C PRO A 73 7.72 -15.19 -2.95
N GLY A 74 8.94 -15.60 -3.31
CA GLY A 74 10.17 -15.11 -2.66
C GLY A 74 10.43 -13.61 -2.81
N ARG A 75 9.81 -12.93 -3.79
CA ARG A 75 9.96 -11.48 -4.00
C ARG A 75 9.34 -10.65 -2.87
N ILE A 76 8.55 -11.24 -1.99
CA ILE A 76 7.96 -10.55 -0.83
C ILE A 76 8.97 -10.29 0.29
N ARG A 77 10.13 -10.96 0.29
CA ARG A 77 11.11 -10.89 1.40
C ARG A 77 11.57 -9.46 1.73
N PRO A 78 11.93 -8.59 0.76
CA PRO A 78 12.33 -7.21 1.07
C PRO A 78 11.22 -6.41 1.76
N TRP A 79 9.96 -6.65 1.39
CA TRP A 79 8.82 -6.02 2.06
C TRP A 79 8.71 -6.46 3.52
N HIS A 80 8.83 -7.76 3.81
CA HIS A 80 8.80 -8.25 5.19
C HIS A 80 9.95 -7.70 6.04
N ALA A 81 11.14 -7.55 5.46
CA ALA A 81 12.27 -6.92 6.14
C ALA A 81 11.96 -5.45 6.48
N ALA A 82 11.44 -4.68 5.52
CA ALA A 82 11.03 -3.29 5.74
C ALA A 82 9.94 -3.16 6.82
N VAL A 83 8.93 -4.05 6.81
CA VAL A 83 7.89 -4.06 7.85
C VAL A 83 8.47 -4.39 9.22
N ALA A 84 9.39 -5.35 9.32
CA ALA A 84 10.02 -5.74 10.58
C ALA A 84 10.74 -4.57 11.26
N GLU A 85 11.41 -3.72 10.47
CA GLU A 85 12.12 -2.52 10.93
C GLU A 85 11.21 -1.30 11.17
N SER A 86 9.95 -1.36 10.71
CA SER A 86 9.00 -0.26 10.83
C SER A 86 8.31 -0.20 12.19
N VAL A 87 7.73 0.97 12.50
CA VAL A 87 6.87 1.17 13.69
C VAL A 87 5.55 0.39 13.63
N ALA A 88 5.25 -0.28 12.50
CA ALA A 88 4.08 -1.15 12.41
C ALA A 88 4.21 -2.37 13.34
N THR A 89 5.43 -2.79 13.68
CA THR A 89 5.68 -3.94 14.56
C THR A 89 6.00 -3.53 15.99
N ALA A 90 5.75 -4.43 16.95
CA ALA A 90 6.13 -4.20 18.35
C ALA A 90 7.65 -4.06 18.51
N ALA A 91 8.42 -4.86 17.76
CA ALA A 91 9.88 -4.81 17.73
C ALA A 91 10.39 -3.45 17.22
N GLY A 92 9.86 -2.96 16.10
CA GLY A 92 10.24 -1.65 15.58
C GLY A 92 9.86 -0.50 16.51
N ARG A 93 8.69 -0.57 17.18
CA ARG A 93 8.33 0.40 18.24
C ARG A 93 9.27 0.34 19.43
N ALA A 94 9.72 -0.85 19.84
CA ALA A 94 10.71 -0.99 20.92
C ALA A 94 12.06 -0.38 20.51
N ALA A 95 12.56 -0.71 19.32
CA ALA A 95 13.82 -0.17 18.79
C ALA A 95 13.79 1.38 18.70
N LEU A 96 12.68 1.96 18.24
CA LEU A 96 12.52 3.41 18.17
C LEU A 96 12.58 4.05 19.57
N ARG A 97 11.88 3.49 20.56
CA ARG A 97 11.91 3.97 21.95
C ARG A 97 13.33 3.94 22.53
N THR A 98 14.08 2.86 22.33
CA THR A 98 15.47 2.75 22.79
C THR A 98 16.36 3.81 22.14
N ARG A 99 16.20 4.06 20.83
CA ARG A 99 16.97 5.08 20.10
C ARG A 99 16.69 6.49 20.64
N TRP A 100 15.44 6.80 20.92
CA TRP A 100 15.05 8.11 21.48
C TRP A 100 15.58 8.30 22.89
N ALA A 101 15.49 7.27 23.75
CA ALA A 101 16.04 7.32 25.10
C ALA A 101 17.55 7.60 25.10
N ARG A 102 18.33 6.96 24.21
CA ARG A 102 19.77 7.24 24.07
C ARG A 102 20.05 8.68 23.63
N ARG A 103 19.23 9.23 22.74
CA ARG A 103 19.43 10.58 22.20
C ARG A 103 19.08 11.66 23.22
N ALA A 104 18.11 11.42 24.09
CA ALA A 104 17.74 12.33 25.19
C ALA A 104 18.75 12.36 26.34
N VAL A 105 19.61 11.34 26.45
CA VAL A 105 20.69 11.28 27.47
C VAL A 105 21.98 11.98 26.97
N HIS A 106 22.08 12.32 25.69
CA HIS A 106 23.29 12.89 25.07
C HIS A 106 23.05 14.23 24.36
N GLY A 107 21.89 14.86 24.57
CA GLY A 107 21.57 16.20 24.06
C GLY A 107 20.98 17.03 25.17
#